data_AF-A0A971BGL5-F1
#
_entry.id   AF-A0A971BGL5-F1
#
_cell.length_a   1.000
_cell.length_b   1.000
_cell.length_c   1.000
_cell.angle_alpha   90.00
_cell.angle_beta   90.00
_cell.angle_gamma   90.00
#
_symmetry.space_group_name_H-M   'P 1'
#
loop_
_entity.id
_entity.type
_entity.pdbx_description
1 polymer ?
#
loop_
_entity_poly.entity_id
_entity_poly.type
_entity_poly.pdbx_seq_one_letter_code
_entity_poly.pdbx_strand_id
1 'polypeptide(L)'
;GCCYWQESGIKYADLFWACVAPGCQHRSIGRTLLHYAEQRAKTEGQQIMRINVANLVIPALPLYKSYGFRWLYIHEYLPGTYYTICFIKPLPNNSYPEWKRLLSLVISKLRFIIMYHSDSTPTFINRKLLKKNNQATA
;
A
#
# COMPACT_ATOMS: atom_id res chain seq x y z
N GLY A 1 5.06 13.58 1.55
CA GLY A 1 4.11 14.32 0.70
C GLY A 1 2.79 13.60 0.60
N CYS A 2 1.76 14.27 0.09
CA CYS A 2 0.48 13.65 -0.20
C CYS A 2 -0.06 14.13 -1.56
N CYS A 3 -0.85 13.29 -2.23
CA CYS A 3 -1.60 13.66 -3.43
C CYS A 3 -3.04 13.18 -3.32
N TYR A 4 -3.92 13.81 -4.08
CA TYR A 4 -5.35 13.51 -4.09
C TYR A 4 -5.75 13.02 -5.47
N TRP A 5 -6.57 11.99 -5.51
CA TRP A 5 -7.10 11.43 -6.75
C TRP A 5 -8.44 10.76 -6.48
N GLN A 6 -9.18 10.45 -7.56
CA GLN A 6 -10.50 9.86 -7.46
C GLN A 6 -10.60 8.65 -8.40
N GLU A 7 -11.21 7.57 -7.92
CA GLU A 7 -11.46 6.36 -8.70
C GLU A 7 -12.82 5.78 -8.33
N SER A 8 -13.64 5.49 -9.34
CA SER A 8 -14.99 4.94 -9.17
C SER A 8 -15.86 5.69 -8.16
N GLY A 9 -15.72 7.02 -8.11
CA GLY A 9 -16.45 7.88 -7.17
C GLY A 9 -15.86 7.97 -5.76
N ILE A 10 -14.78 7.24 -5.47
CA ILE A 10 -14.08 7.28 -4.18
C ILE A 10 -12.93 8.27 -4.23
N LYS A 11 -12.88 9.19 -3.27
CA LYS A 11 -11.80 10.19 -3.14
C LYS A 11 -10.68 9.70 -2.21
N TYR A 12 -9.45 9.66 -2.73
CA TYR A 12 -8.29 9.12 -2.04
C TYR A 12 -7.25 10.19 -1.74
N ALA A 13 -6.67 10.11 -0.54
CA ALA A 13 -5.43 10.77 -0.16
C ALA A 13 -4.28 9.76 -0.08
N ASP A 14 -3.38 9.82 -1.05
CA ASP A 14 -2.19 8.99 -1.07
C ASP A 14 -1.06 9.65 -0.30
N LEU A 15 -0.50 8.91 0.66
CA LEU A 15 0.70 9.30 1.39
C LEU A 15 1.93 8.66 0.75
N PHE A 16 2.92 9.50 0.44
CA PHE A 16 4.23 9.07 -0.06
C PHE A 16 5.35 9.76 0.69
N TRP A 17 6.51 9.11 0.76
CA TRP A 17 7.72 9.66 1.38
C TRP A 17 7.51 10.20 2.81
N ALA A 18 6.78 9.46 3.65
CA ALA A 18 6.74 9.74 5.08
C ALA A 18 8.03 9.21 5.73
N CYS A 19 8.89 10.12 6.21
CA CYS A 19 10.17 9.78 6.82
C CYS A 19 10.40 10.63 8.08
N VAL A 20 11.05 10.04 9.08
CA VAL A 20 11.55 10.73 10.27
C VAL A 20 13.04 10.45 10.35
N ALA A 21 13.84 11.52 10.41
CA ALA A 21 15.29 11.42 10.54
C ALA A 21 15.68 10.53 11.74
N PRO A 22 16.70 9.65 11.62
CA PRO A 22 17.03 8.67 12.66
C PRO A 22 17.14 9.24 14.08
N GLY A 23 17.84 10.38 14.25
CA GLY A 23 17.99 11.05 15.56
C GLY A 23 16.69 11.64 16.15
N CYS A 24 15.62 11.67 15.36
CA CYS A 24 14.31 12.21 15.73
C CYS A 24 13.23 11.11 15.88
N GLN A 25 13.58 9.83 15.65
CA GLN A 25 12.65 8.72 15.80
C GLN A 25 12.27 8.49 17.27
N HIS A 26 11.21 7.70 17.51
CA HIS A 26 10.66 7.41 18.85
C HIS A 26 10.13 8.62 19.64
N ARG A 27 10.05 9.80 19.01
CA ARG A 27 9.49 11.03 19.60
C ARG A 27 8.08 11.35 19.10
N SER A 28 7.33 10.32 18.69
CA SER A 28 5.97 10.44 18.13
C SER A 28 5.81 11.30 16.86
N ILE A 29 6.89 11.77 16.25
CA ILE A 29 6.86 12.63 15.05
C ILE A 29 6.08 11.96 13.91
N GLY A 30 6.31 10.66 13.67
CA GLY A 30 5.56 9.91 12.66
C GLY A 30 4.05 9.92 12.91
N ARG A 31 3.62 9.81 14.18
CA ARG A 31 2.21 9.89 14.56
C ARG A 31 1.66 11.31 14.34
N THR A 32 2.42 12.34 14.67
CA THR A 32 2.04 13.74 14.41
C THR A 32 1.87 14.02 12.92
N LEU A 33 2.79 13.51 12.08
CA LEU A 33 2.68 13.64 10.62
C LEU A 33 1.44 12.94 10.08
N LEU A 34 1.13 11.73 10.55
CA LEU A 34 -0.09 11.01 10.18
C LEU A 34 -1.36 11.75 10.62
N HIS A 35 -1.33 12.37 11.80
CA HIS A 35 -2.42 13.19 12.29
C HIS A 35 -2.67 14.41 11.43
N TYR A 36 -1.62 15.16 11.11
CA TYR A 36 -1.72 16.30 10.22
C TYR A 36 -2.26 15.91 8.85
N ALA A 37 -1.75 14.82 8.27
CA ALA A 37 -2.21 14.33 6.98
C ALA A 37 -3.68 13.89 7.00
N GLU A 38 -4.13 13.27 8.09
CA GLU A 38 -5.54 12.89 8.26
C GLU A 38 -6.46 14.11 8.37
N GLN A 39 -6.07 15.12 9.15
CA GLN A 39 -6.86 16.35 9.26
C GLN A 39 -6.98 17.03 7.90
N ARG A 40 -5.86 17.15 7.17
CA ARG A 40 -5.86 17.73 5.83
C ARG A 40 -6.76 16.94 4.87
N ALA A 41 -6.66 15.61 4.86
CA ALA A 41 -7.50 14.75 4.02
C ALA A 41 -9.00 14.91 4.35
N LYS A 42 -9.35 15.05 5.63
CA LYS A 42 -10.74 15.34 6.06
C LYS A 42 -11.21 16.70 5.55
N THR A 43 -10.41 17.75 5.73
CA THR A 43 -10.74 19.11 5.24
C THR A 43 -10.95 19.13 3.73
N GLU A 44 -10.13 18.37 2.99
CA GLU A 44 -10.21 18.25 1.52
C GLU A 44 -11.30 17.28 1.04
N GLY A 45 -12.18 16.82 1.94
CA GLY A 45 -13.33 15.96 1.61
C GLY A 45 -12.94 14.57 1.08
N GLN A 46 -11.76 14.08 1.44
CA GLN A 46 -11.29 12.76 1.05
C GLN A 46 -12.02 11.68 1.86
N GLN A 47 -12.12 10.49 1.29
CA GLN A 47 -12.85 9.38 1.88
C GLN A 47 -11.93 8.29 2.42
N ILE A 48 -10.75 8.12 1.81
CA ILE A 48 -9.77 7.12 2.21
C ILE A 48 -8.37 7.72 2.18
N MET A 49 -7.56 7.42 3.20
CA MET A 49 -6.12 7.61 3.12
C MET A 49 -5.46 6.30 2.71
N ARG A 50 -4.49 6.35 1.79
CA ARG A 50 -3.75 5.18 1.31
C ARG A 50 -2.25 5.38 1.51
N ILE A 51 -1.55 4.30 1.82
CA ILE A 51 -0.09 4.27 1.92
C ILE A 51 0.45 2.97 1.36
N ASN A 52 1.46 3.07 0.50
CA ASN A 52 2.20 1.93 -0.03
C ASN A 52 3.49 1.77 0.78
N VAL A 53 3.68 0.60 1.38
CA VAL A 53 4.85 0.30 2.21
C VAL A 53 5.62 -0.83 1.56
N ALA A 54 6.85 -0.56 1.12
CA ALA A 54 7.73 -1.62 0.64
C ALA A 54 7.96 -2.65 1.76
N ASN A 55 8.05 -3.92 1.41
CA ASN A 55 8.30 -5.03 2.34
C ASN A 55 9.60 -4.86 3.14
N LEU A 56 10.52 -4.01 2.67
CA LEU A 56 11.76 -3.65 3.36
C LEU A 56 11.55 -2.66 4.52
N VAL A 57 10.40 -1.96 4.58
CA VAL A 57 10.12 -0.88 5.56
C VAL A 57 9.19 -1.38 6.68
N ILE A 58 9.48 -2.59 7.17
CA ILE A 58 8.75 -3.26 8.27
C ILE A 58 8.61 -2.42 9.55
N PRO A 59 9.61 -1.60 9.97
CA PRO A 59 9.53 -0.87 11.24
C PRO A 59 8.37 0.13 11.36
N ALA A 60 7.85 0.63 10.23
CA ALA A 60 6.74 1.59 10.24
C ALA A 60 5.35 0.92 10.33
N LEU A 61 5.27 -0.40 10.13
CA LEU A 61 4.00 -1.14 10.12
C LEU A 61 3.21 -1.06 11.43
N PRO A 62 3.82 -1.17 12.63
CA PRO A 62 3.10 -1.04 13.88
C PRO A 62 2.47 0.35 14.04
N LEU A 63 3.18 1.40 13.61
CA LEU A 63 2.66 2.77 13.63
C LEU A 63 1.40 2.88 12.77
N TYR A 64 1.45 2.45 11.51
CA TYR A 64 0.31 2.54 10.60
C TYR A 64 -0.90 1.74 11.12
N LYS A 65 -0.68 0.50 11.56
CA LYS A 65 -1.73 -0.34 12.16
C LYS A 65 -2.36 0.34 13.39
N SER A 66 -1.54 0.86 14.30
CA SER A 66 -2.02 1.58 15.49
C SER A 66 -2.79 2.85 15.16
N TYR A 67 -2.53 3.44 13.99
CA TYR A 67 -3.19 4.65 13.51
C TYR A 67 -4.50 4.36 12.75
N GLY A 68 -4.86 3.08 12.56
CA GLY A 68 -6.10 2.65 11.93
C GLY A 68 -5.98 2.22 10.46
N PHE A 69 -4.76 2.11 9.94
CA PHE A 69 -4.54 1.56 8.59
C PHE A 69 -4.71 0.04 8.56
N ARG A 70 -5.34 -0.46 7.49
CA ARG A 70 -5.67 -1.87 7.25
C ARG A 70 -5.15 -2.29 5.88
N TRP A 71 -4.84 -3.57 5.72
CA TRP A 71 -4.35 -4.09 4.43
C TRP A 71 -5.45 -4.01 3.37
N LEU A 72 -5.06 -3.55 2.19
CA LEU A 72 -5.90 -3.54 1.00
C LEU A 72 -5.44 -4.59 -0.02
N TYR A 73 -4.20 -4.50 -0.49
CA TYR A 73 -3.64 -5.48 -1.43
C TYR A 73 -2.11 -5.50 -1.36
N ILE A 74 -1.52 -6.51 -1.98
CA ILE A 74 -0.08 -6.59 -2.26
C ILE A 74 0.14 -6.25 -3.74
N HIS A 75 1.14 -5.41 -4.03
CA HIS A 75 1.54 -5.05 -5.38
C HIS A 75 3.04 -5.25 -5.55
N GLU A 76 3.42 -6.10 -6.50
CA GLU A 76 4.82 -6.28 -6.89
C GLU A 76 5.20 -5.27 -7.96
N TYR A 77 6.41 -4.71 -7.88
CA TYR A 77 6.92 -3.79 -8.89
C TYR A 77 7.86 -4.50 -9.87
N LEU A 78 8.90 -5.15 -9.35
CA LEU A 78 9.92 -5.84 -10.16
C LEU A 78 10.28 -7.19 -9.50
N PRO A 79 10.33 -8.30 -10.28
CA PRO A 79 10.73 -9.60 -9.75
C PRO A 79 12.11 -9.55 -9.06
N GLY A 80 12.21 -10.12 -7.87
CA GLY A 80 13.47 -10.21 -7.11
C GLY A 80 13.95 -8.90 -6.47
N THR A 81 13.12 -7.84 -6.43
CA THR A 81 13.50 -6.57 -5.80
C THR A 81 12.75 -6.34 -4.49
N TYR A 82 11.48 -5.94 -4.57
CA TYR A 82 10.60 -5.68 -3.45
C TYR A 82 9.15 -5.74 -3.94
N TYR A 83 8.25 -6.01 -3.00
CA TYR A 83 6.83 -5.79 -3.18
C TYR A 83 6.37 -4.72 -2.19
N THR A 84 5.26 -4.08 -2.51
CA THR A 84 4.61 -3.14 -1.62
C THR A 84 3.34 -3.75 -1.07
N ILE A 85 3.09 -3.47 0.20
CA ILE A 85 1.81 -3.73 0.84
C ILE A 85 1.08 -2.39 0.86
N CYS A 86 -0.08 -2.37 0.22
CA CYS A 86 -0.96 -1.21 0.23
C CYS A 86 -1.86 -1.29 1.46
N PHE A 87 -1.88 -0.20 2.23
CA PHE A 87 -2.76 -0.02 3.36
C PHE A 87 -3.72 1.13 3.13
N ILE A 88 -4.93 1.00 3.67
CA ILE A 88 -5.93 2.06 3.67
C ILE A 88 -6.45 2.36 5.07
N LYS A 89 -6.81 3.61 5.30
CA LYS A 89 -7.58 4.06 6.47
C LYS A 89 -8.85 4.76 5.97
N PRO A 90 -10.04 4.22 6.23
CA PRO A 90 -11.30 4.91 5.91
C PRO A 90 -11.46 6.16 6.78
N LEU A 91 -11.94 7.24 6.17
CA LEU A 91 -12.32 8.49 6.84
C LEU A 91 -13.84 8.49 7.11
N PRO A 92 -14.37 9.42 7.94
CA PRO A 92 -15.78 9.39 8.36
C PRO A 92 -16.80 9.33 7.21
N ASN A 93 -16.51 9.95 6.07
CA ASN A 93 -17.38 9.99 4.90
C ASN A 93 -17.11 8.84 3.90
N ASN A 94 -16.48 7.75 4.35
CA ASN A 94 -16.09 6.64 3.49
C ASN A 94 -17.30 5.84 2.98
N SER A 95 -17.40 5.69 1.65
CA SER A 95 -18.35 4.80 0.99
C SER A 95 -17.73 3.49 0.48
N TYR A 96 -16.43 3.25 0.73
CA TYR A 96 -15.75 2.05 0.28
C TYR A 96 -16.12 0.83 1.11
N PRO A 97 -16.68 -0.23 0.47
CA PRO A 97 -17.16 -1.41 1.19
C PRO A 97 -16.03 -2.30 1.72
N GLU A 98 -16.18 -2.77 2.96
CA GLU A 98 -15.22 -3.70 3.59
C GLU A 98 -15.09 -5.04 2.83
N TRP A 99 -16.17 -5.55 2.23
CA TRP A 99 -16.11 -6.78 1.44
C TRP A 99 -15.22 -6.61 0.19
N LYS A 100 -15.24 -5.43 -0.45
CA LYS A 100 -14.34 -5.12 -1.58
C LYS A 100 -12.90 -5.13 -1.12
N ARG A 101 -12.62 -4.52 0.05
CA ARG A 101 -11.28 -4.55 0.66
C ARG A 101 -10.79 -5.99 0.85
N LEU A 102 -11.62 -6.83 1.47
CA LEU A 102 -11.28 -8.23 1.76
C LEU A 102 -11.07 -9.04 0.48
N LEU A 103 -11.94 -8.85 -0.52
CA LEU A 103 -11.80 -9.50 -1.81
C LEU A 103 -10.49 -9.12 -2.50
N SER A 104 -10.18 -7.83 -2.59
CA SER A 104 -8.90 -7.34 -3.14
C SER A 104 -7.69 -7.92 -2.40
N LEU A 105 -7.79 -8.05 -1.08
CA LEU A 105 -6.72 -8.63 -0.26
C LEU A 105 -6.52 -10.12 -0.54
N VAL A 106 -7.60 -10.89 -0.60
CA VAL A 106 -7.53 -12.34 -0.87
C VAL A 106 -6.99 -12.58 -2.28
N ILE A 107 -7.52 -11.89 -3.28
CA ILE A 107 -7.08 -12.03 -4.68
C ILE A 107 -5.59 -11.69 -4.80
N SER A 108 -5.14 -10.56 -4.24
CA SER A 108 -3.74 -10.15 -4.34
C SER A 108 -2.80 -11.11 -3.61
N LYS A 109 -3.19 -11.65 -2.46
CA LYS A 109 -2.41 -12.69 -1.76
C LYS A 109 -2.29 -13.98 -2.56
N LEU A 110 -3.39 -14.47 -3.13
CA LEU A 110 -3.38 -15.66 -3.96
C LEU A 110 -2.49 -15.45 -5.19
N ARG A 111 -2.65 -14.30 -5.86
CA ARG A 111 -1.81 -13.92 -6.99
C ARG A 111 -0.33 -13.87 -6.61
N PHE A 112 0.01 -13.26 -5.47
CA PHE A 112 1.37 -13.19 -4.96
C PHE A 112 1.96 -14.59 -4.75
N ILE A 113 1.24 -15.49 -4.06
CA ILE A 113 1.70 -16.87 -3.79
C ILE A 113 1.91 -17.67 -5.08
N ILE A 114 1.04 -17.48 -6.07
CA ILE A 114 1.15 -18.19 -7.36
C ILE A 114 2.37 -17.68 -8.16
N MET A 115 2.61 -16.37 -8.12
CA MET A 115 3.60 -15.73 -8.99
C MET A 115 4.99 -15.59 -8.34
N TYR A 116 5.09 -15.58 -7.01
CA TYR A 116 6.32 -15.32 -6.28
C TYR A 116 6.49 -16.19 -5.04
N HIS A 117 7.76 -16.44 -4.71
CA HIS A 117 8.17 -16.98 -3.42
C HIS A 117 8.19 -15.89 -2.34
N SER A 118 8.33 -16.29 -1.08
CA SER A 118 8.37 -15.37 0.08
C SER A 118 9.52 -14.36 0.04
N ASP A 119 10.59 -14.69 -0.68
CA ASP A 119 11.74 -13.82 -0.95
C ASP A 119 11.51 -12.88 -2.14
N SER A 120 10.29 -12.83 -2.69
CA SER A 120 9.91 -12.03 -3.88
C SER A 120 10.55 -12.52 -5.19
N THR A 121 11.15 -13.71 -5.23
CA THR A 121 11.64 -14.30 -6.48
C THR A 121 10.48 -14.91 -7.28
N PRO A 122 10.48 -14.81 -8.62
CA PRO A 122 9.39 -15.32 -9.43
C PRO A 122 9.35 -16.85 -9.41
N THR A 123 8.16 -17.41 -9.26
CA THR A 123 7.90 -18.86 -9.36
C THR A 123 8.15 -19.34 -10.80
N PHE A 124 8.19 -20.66 -10.99
CA PHE A 124 8.33 -21.25 -12.32
C PHE A 124 7.24 -20.81 -13.31
N ILE A 125 6.00 -20.64 -12.84
CA ILE A 125 4.87 -20.15 -13.63
C ILE A 125 5.15 -18.73 -14.12
N ASN A 126 5.55 -17.84 -13.21
CA ASN A 126 5.83 -16.45 -13.53
C ASN A 126 7.07 -16.31 -14.45
N ARG A 127 8.13 -17.11 -14.22
CA ARG A 127 9.30 -17.15 -15.12
C ARG A 127 8.92 -17.54 -16.55
N LYS A 128 8.00 -18.49 -16.74
CA LYS A 128 7.50 -18.87 -18.07
C LYS A 128 6.71 -17.74 -18.72
N LEU A 129 5.85 -17.05 -17.96
CA LEU A 129 5.07 -15.91 -18.46
C LEU A 129 5.97 -14.75 -18.91
N LEU A 130 6.98 -14.41 -18.09
CA LEU A 130 7.95 -13.36 -18.43
C LEU A 130 8.75 -13.70 -19.69
N LYS A 131 9.21 -14.96 -19.83
CA LYS A 131 9.89 -15.42 -21.05
C LYS A 131 9.01 -15.34 -22.29
N LYS A 132 7.73 -15.72 -22.18
CA LYS A 132 6.77 -15.67 -23.30
C LYS A 132 6.50 -14.24 -23.76
N ASN A 133 6.33 -13.30 -22.82
CA ASN A 133 6.08 -11.90 -23.16
C ASN A 133 7.29 -11.23 -23.84
N ASN A 134 8.51 -11.58 -23.43
CA ASN A 134 9.74 -11.07 -24.06
C ASN A 134 9.99 -11.65 -25.46
N GLN A 135 9.46 -12.84 -25.77
CA GLN A 135 9.52 -13.43 -27.11
C GLN A 135 8.43 -12.90 -28.05
N ALA A 136 7.32 -12.38 -27.52
CA ALA A 136 6.23 -11.77 -28.31
C ALA A 136 6.48 -10.29 -28.65
N THR A 137 7.56 -9.71 -28.14
CA THR A 137 7.97 -8.31 -28.36
C THR A 137 9.29 -8.21 -29.15
N ALA A 138 9.78 -9.33 -29.69
CA ALA A 138 10.98 -9.43 -30.52
C ALA A 138 10.61 -9.72 -31.99
#